data_AF-A0A1Y4HMK6-F1
#
_entry.id   AF-A0A1Y4HMK6-F1
#
_cell.length_a   1.000
_cell.length_b   1.000
_cell.length_c   1.000
_cell.angle_alpha   90.00
_cell.angle_beta   90.00
_cell.angle_gamma   90.00
#
_symmetry.space_group_name_H-M   'P 1'
#
loop_
_entity.id
_entity.type
_entity.pdbx_description
1 polymer ?
#
loop_
_entity_poly.entity_id
_entity_poly.type
_entity_poly.pdbx_seq_one_letter_code
_entity_poly.pdbx_strand_id
1 'polypeptide(L)'
;MEQIAYQSKKWDKCKQELLRIGYDFSKAPNLDSYMQELENSKKEAKDYCNYFGCLSLLYHECAINFYLNNPNDPLVIENTYYSGMAGVLCQKLGGLHLSQWKNSFQTALYELVSIDCTDNCYLQNNDSILSCMLTGKLELAERKLSDIDIDLSPQVGSQYVELKYLKNLYLAIIKNDEPTFNREIINRIKIYRKNPYTHAVIIDFPVLALIRIAKKYGLNYQNNVAEIPSILLNDKITIQPERLKLPFSDKISTY
;
A
#
# COMPACT_ATOMS: atom_id res chain seq x y z
N MET A 1 1.57 26.46 -5.00
CA MET A 1 1.68 25.06 -5.45
C MET A 1 2.95 24.95 -6.27
N GLU A 2 3.97 24.28 -5.74
CA GLU A 2 5.13 23.89 -6.55
C GLU A 2 4.73 22.71 -7.42
N GLN A 3 4.59 22.96 -8.72
CA GLN A 3 4.45 21.90 -9.70
C GLN A 3 5.86 21.38 -10.01
N ILE A 4 6.23 20.24 -9.43
CA ILE A 4 7.48 19.57 -9.82
C ILE A 4 7.25 18.99 -11.21
N ALA A 5 7.58 19.78 -12.22
CA ALA A 5 7.42 19.38 -13.61
C ALA A 5 8.29 18.16 -13.91
N TYR A 6 7.67 17.08 -14.37
CA TYR A 6 8.37 15.90 -14.85
C TYR A 6 8.93 16.18 -16.26
N GLN A 7 9.94 17.05 -16.38
CA GLN A 7 10.52 17.47 -17.67
C GLN A 7 11.59 16.52 -18.22
N SER A 8 11.34 15.22 -18.23
CA SER A 8 12.28 14.29 -18.84
C SER A 8 11.61 13.48 -19.92
N LYS A 9 12.14 13.54 -21.15
CA LYS A 9 11.82 12.59 -22.24
C LYS A 9 11.99 11.12 -21.82
N LYS A 10 12.69 10.85 -20.70
CA LYS A 10 12.70 9.52 -20.09
C LYS A 10 11.33 9.11 -19.57
N TRP A 11 10.50 10.02 -19.06
CA TRP A 11 9.19 9.67 -18.49
C TRP A 11 8.22 9.12 -19.51
N ASP A 12 8.10 9.70 -20.70
CA ASP A 12 7.20 9.16 -21.72
C ASP A 12 7.65 7.77 -22.18
N LYS A 13 8.96 7.57 -22.32
CA LYS A 13 9.55 6.25 -22.61
C LYS A 13 9.38 5.28 -21.43
N CYS A 14 9.49 5.75 -20.20
CA CYS A 14 9.28 4.99 -18.96
C CYS A 14 7.80 4.65 -18.77
N LYS A 15 6.88 5.55 -19.10
CA LYS A 15 5.44 5.31 -19.09
C LYS A 15 5.11 4.21 -20.08
N GLN A 16 5.64 4.28 -21.30
CA GLN A 16 5.45 3.21 -22.29
C GLN A 16 6.02 1.87 -21.85
N GLU A 17 7.19 1.85 -21.20
CA GLU A 17 7.79 0.61 -20.69
C GLU A 17 7.09 0.06 -19.43
N LEU A 18 6.66 0.92 -18.51
CA LEU A 18 5.83 0.56 -17.36
C LEU A 18 4.43 0.11 -17.79
N LEU A 19 3.85 0.73 -18.82
CA LEU A 19 2.63 0.27 -19.47
C LEU A 19 2.85 -1.08 -20.17
N ARG A 20 4.02 -1.31 -20.77
CA ARG A 20 4.36 -2.61 -21.39
C ARG A 20 4.52 -3.69 -20.33
N ILE A 21 5.27 -3.43 -19.26
CA ILE A 21 5.39 -4.34 -18.11
C ILE A 21 4.01 -4.58 -17.50
N GLY A 22 3.25 -3.52 -17.27
CA GLY A 22 1.88 -3.58 -16.80
C GLY A 22 0.98 -4.39 -17.74
N TYR A 23 1.16 -4.28 -19.05
CA TYR A 23 0.42 -5.04 -20.07
C TYR A 23 0.83 -6.52 -20.11
N ASP A 24 2.12 -6.81 -19.93
CA ASP A 24 2.64 -8.17 -19.78
C ASP A 24 2.07 -8.83 -18.49
N PHE A 25 1.82 -8.04 -17.43
CA PHE A 25 1.06 -8.41 -16.23
C PHE A 25 -0.47 -8.26 -16.37
N SER A 26 -0.98 -7.63 -17.44
CA SER A 26 -2.42 -7.39 -17.68
C SER A 26 -3.07 -8.48 -18.51
N LYS A 27 -2.38 -9.59 -18.80
CA LYS A 27 -3.09 -10.82 -19.14
C LYS A 27 -4.09 -11.02 -18.02
N ALA A 28 -5.38 -11.03 -18.37
CA ALA A 28 -6.45 -11.05 -17.39
C ALA A 28 -6.07 -12.03 -16.27
N PRO A 29 -5.92 -11.55 -15.02
CA PRO A 29 -5.85 -12.40 -13.87
C PRO A 29 -6.83 -13.55 -14.04
N ASN A 30 -6.32 -14.78 -14.15
CA ASN A 30 -7.22 -15.92 -14.27
C ASN A 30 -7.73 -16.26 -12.86
N LEU A 31 -8.56 -15.37 -12.32
CA LEU A 31 -9.29 -15.57 -11.07
C LEU A 31 -9.99 -16.93 -11.08
N ASP A 32 -10.56 -17.31 -12.23
CA ASP A 32 -11.18 -18.62 -12.43
C ASP A 32 -10.18 -19.77 -12.23
N SER A 33 -8.93 -19.64 -12.67
CA SER A 33 -7.87 -20.63 -12.42
C SER A 33 -7.54 -20.74 -10.93
N TYR A 34 -7.38 -19.62 -10.23
CA TYR A 34 -7.11 -19.65 -8.78
C TYR A 34 -8.29 -20.23 -7.99
N MET A 35 -9.52 -19.91 -8.41
CA MET A 35 -10.73 -20.48 -7.82
C MET A 35 -10.82 -21.98 -8.09
N GLN A 36 -10.56 -22.43 -9.31
CA GLN A 36 -10.52 -23.86 -9.66
C GLN A 36 -9.44 -24.62 -8.89
N GLU A 37 -8.25 -24.04 -8.72
CA GLU A 37 -7.18 -24.63 -7.90
C GLU A 37 -7.60 -24.81 -6.45
N LEU A 38 -8.23 -23.80 -5.85
CA LEU A 38 -8.77 -23.90 -4.49
C LEU A 38 -9.94 -24.88 -4.39
N GLU A 39 -10.80 -24.94 -5.41
CA GLU A 39 -11.92 -25.88 -5.46
C GLU A 39 -11.47 -27.34 -5.52
N ASN A 40 -10.35 -27.59 -6.18
CA ASN A 40 -9.71 -28.89 -6.32
C ASN A 40 -8.73 -29.23 -5.19
N SER A 41 -8.46 -28.29 -4.27
CA SER A 41 -7.58 -28.52 -3.13
C SER A 41 -8.28 -29.23 -1.98
N LYS A 42 -7.55 -29.49 -0.90
CA LYS A 42 -8.11 -30.05 0.34
C LYS A 42 -8.95 -29.04 1.10
N LYS A 43 -8.92 -27.76 0.71
CA LYS A 43 -9.62 -26.63 1.36
C LYS A 43 -9.24 -26.54 2.84
N GLU A 44 -7.97 -26.77 3.13
CA GLU A 44 -7.40 -26.53 4.44
C GLU A 44 -7.07 -25.04 4.61
N ALA A 45 -6.89 -24.56 5.85
CA ALA A 45 -6.57 -23.16 6.12
C ALA A 45 -5.36 -22.65 5.31
N LYS A 46 -4.37 -23.53 5.08
CA LYS A 46 -3.19 -23.24 4.25
C LYS A 46 -3.53 -23.00 2.78
N ASP A 47 -4.53 -23.69 2.23
CA ASP A 47 -4.95 -23.52 0.83
C ASP A 47 -5.61 -22.14 0.66
N TYR A 48 -6.49 -21.76 1.59
CA TYR A 48 -7.07 -20.42 1.62
C TYR A 48 -6.00 -19.35 1.86
N CYS A 49 -5.03 -19.61 2.74
CA CYS A 49 -3.92 -18.68 2.99
C CYS A 49 -3.14 -18.38 1.70
N ASN A 50 -2.76 -19.42 0.95
CA ASN A 50 -2.10 -19.27 -0.35
C ASN A 50 -2.99 -18.51 -1.35
N TYR A 51 -4.27 -18.88 -1.44
CA TYR A 51 -5.23 -18.22 -2.33
C TYR A 51 -5.33 -16.72 -2.07
N PHE A 52 -5.55 -16.30 -0.82
CA PHE A 52 -5.64 -14.88 -0.47
C PHE A 52 -4.30 -14.15 -0.62
N GLY A 53 -3.18 -14.83 -0.40
CA GLY A 53 -1.85 -14.29 -0.69
C GLY A 53 -1.68 -13.97 -2.19
N CYS A 54 -2.09 -14.88 -3.08
CA CYS A 54 -2.09 -14.65 -4.51
C CYS A 54 -3.04 -13.52 -4.92
N LEU A 55 -4.27 -13.49 -4.38
CA LEU A 55 -5.22 -12.42 -4.67
C LEU A 55 -4.70 -11.04 -4.25
N SER A 56 -4.00 -10.94 -3.12
CA SER A 56 -3.42 -9.68 -2.67
C SER A 56 -2.43 -9.12 -3.70
N LEU A 57 -1.47 -9.94 -4.15
CA LEU A 57 -0.52 -9.54 -5.18
C LEU A 57 -1.19 -9.21 -6.52
N LEU A 58 -2.19 -10.02 -6.89
CA LEU A 58 -2.93 -9.85 -8.14
C LEU A 58 -3.64 -8.50 -8.21
N TYR A 59 -4.41 -8.17 -7.17
CA TYR A 59 -5.16 -6.92 -7.13
C TYR A 59 -4.24 -5.70 -6.94
N HIS A 60 -3.08 -5.85 -6.28
CA HIS A 60 -2.05 -4.83 -6.24
C HIS A 60 -1.58 -4.44 -7.65
N GLU A 61 -1.22 -5.43 -8.47
CA GLU A 61 -0.82 -5.22 -9.86
C GLU A 61 -1.96 -4.64 -10.71
N CYS A 62 -3.20 -5.08 -10.48
CA CYS A 62 -4.36 -4.48 -11.14
C CYS A 62 -4.51 -2.99 -10.81
N ALA A 63 -4.40 -2.59 -9.55
CA ALA A 63 -4.49 -1.18 -9.14
C ALA A 63 -3.43 -0.32 -9.84
N ILE A 64 -2.19 -0.82 -9.91
CA ILE A 64 -1.09 -0.19 -10.65
C ILE A 64 -1.41 -0.07 -12.14
N ASN A 65 -1.91 -1.14 -12.76
CA ASN A 65 -2.23 -1.16 -14.18
C ASN A 65 -3.36 -0.20 -14.54
N PHE A 66 -4.44 -0.16 -13.75
CA PHE A 66 -5.50 0.81 -13.95
C PHE A 66 -4.98 2.23 -13.80
N TYR A 67 -4.13 2.49 -12.80
CA TYR A 67 -3.55 3.81 -12.58
C TYR A 67 -2.68 4.28 -13.75
N LEU A 68 -1.81 3.41 -14.29
CA LEU A 68 -0.93 3.76 -15.41
C LEU A 68 -1.71 4.04 -16.71
N ASN A 69 -2.79 3.29 -16.95
CA ASN A 69 -3.64 3.45 -18.14
C ASN A 69 -4.54 4.68 -18.02
N ASN A 70 -5.20 4.83 -16.87
CA ASN A 70 -6.12 5.92 -16.57
C ASN A 70 -6.00 6.31 -15.09
N PRO A 71 -5.25 7.39 -14.76
CA PRO A 71 -5.02 7.83 -13.39
C PRO A 71 -6.28 8.16 -12.57
N ASN A 72 -7.41 8.37 -13.24
CA ASN A 72 -8.70 8.67 -12.62
C ASN A 72 -9.68 7.49 -12.66
N ASP A 73 -9.22 6.29 -12.99
CA ASP A 73 -10.07 5.10 -13.04
C ASP A 73 -10.52 4.69 -11.63
N PRO A 74 -11.83 4.60 -11.34
CA PRO A 74 -12.32 4.16 -10.04
C PRO A 74 -11.85 2.74 -9.67
N LEU A 75 -11.49 1.91 -10.64
CA LEU A 75 -10.94 0.58 -10.40
C LEU A 75 -9.61 0.63 -9.65
N VAL A 76 -8.87 1.75 -9.66
CA VAL A 76 -7.69 1.92 -8.79
C VAL A 76 -8.08 1.76 -7.32
N ILE A 77 -9.19 2.37 -6.89
CA ILE A 77 -9.67 2.31 -5.52
C ILE A 77 -10.15 0.89 -5.18
N GLU A 78 -10.97 0.29 -6.05
CA GLU A 78 -11.54 -1.05 -5.81
C GLU A 78 -10.45 -2.13 -5.72
N ASN A 79 -9.48 -2.10 -6.63
CA ASN A 79 -8.37 -3.06 -6.61
C ASN A 79 -7.42 -2.81 -5.43
N THR A 80 -7.20 -1.56 -5.03
CA THR A 80 -6.47 -1.25 -3.77
C THR A 80 -7.17 -1.87 -2.56
N TYR A 81 -8.52 -1.77 -2.52
CA TYR A 81 -9.32 -2.39 -1.46
C TYR A 81 -9.21 -3.92 -1.45
N TYR A 82 -9.40 -4.56 -2.61
CA TYR A 82 -9.33 -6.01 -2.72
C TYR A 82 -7.94 -6.54 -2.37
N SER A 83 -6.88 -5.86 -2.79
CA SER A 83 -5.50 -6.18 -2.44
C SER A 83 -5.29 -6.18 -0.93
N GLY A 84 -5.64 -5.07 -0.28
CA GLY A 84 -5.47 -4.90 1.15
C GLY A 84 -6.31 -5.90 1.97
N MET A 85 -7.56 -6.12 1.57
CA MET A 85 -8.44 -7.08 2.24
C MET A 85 -7.93 -8.52 2.09
N ALA A 86 -7.48 -8.92 0.89
CA ALA A 86 -6.92 -10.24 0.66
C ALA A 86 -5.66 -10.45 1.51
N GLY A 87 -4.81 -9.45 1.62
CA GLY A 87 -3.63 -9.48 2.49
C GLY A 87 -3.98 -9.69 3.97
N VAL A 88 -5.01 -9.00 4.47
CA VAL A 88 -5.52 -9.21 5.83
C VAL A 88 -6.09 -10.61 6.03
N LEU A 89 -6.88 -11.11 5.08
CA LEU A 89 -7.47 -12.45 5.15
C LEU A 89 -6.41 -13.54 5.15
N CYS A 90 -5.38 -13.42 4.31
CA CYS A 90 -4.22 -14.29 4.33
C CYS A 90 -3.52 -14.28 5.69
N GLN A 91 -3.32 -13.09 6.29
CA GLN A 91 -2.69 -12.98 7.61
C GLN A 91 -3.54 -13.62 8.73
N LYS A 92 -4.88 -13.58 8.65
CA LYS A 92 -5.77 -14.28 9.61
C LYS A 92 -5.55 -15.78 9.59
N LEU A 93 -5.27 -16.34 8.42
CA LEU A 93 -5.04 -17.76 8.21
C LEU A 93 -3.60 -18.22 8.52
N GLY A 94 -2.82 -17.38 9.22
CA GLY A 94 -1.44 -17.65 9.61
C GLY A 94 -0.37 -17.01 8.72
N GLY A 95 -0.78 -16.40 7.61
CA GLY A 95 0.13 -15.77 6.65
C GLY A 95 0.96 -16.77 5.84
N LEU A 96 1.64 -16.29 4.81
CA LEU A 96 2.54 -17.14 4.02
C LEU A 96 3.84 -17.39 4.79
N HIS A 97 4.34 -18.62 4.76
CA HIS A 97 5.67 -18.98 5.29
C HIS A 97 6.79 -18.52 4.35
N LEU A 98 6.78 -17.24 3.98
CA LEU A 98 7.77 -16.59 3.13
C LEU A 98 8.35 -15.42 3.91
N SER A 99 9.68 -15.27 3.91
CA SER A 99 10.35 -14.15 4.58
C SER A 99 9.86 -12.78 4.09
N GLN A 100 9.38 -12.71 2.85
CA GLN A 100 8.84 -11.52 2.19
C GLN A 100 7.39 -11.19 2.63
N TRP A 101 6.66 -12.13 3.21
CA TRP A 101 5.24 -11.97 3.57
C TRP A 101 5.01 -10.83 4.57
N LYS A 102 5.93 -10.62 5.51
CA LYS A 102 5.84 -9.54 6.49
C LYS A 102 5.73 -8.17 5.82
N ASN A 103 6.47 -7.96 4.73
CA ASN A 103 6.43 -6.72 3.95
C ASN A 103 5.12 -6.64 3.16
N SER A 104 4.67 -7.74 2.54
CA SER A 104 3.38 -7.79 1.84
C SER A 104 2.19 -7.49 2.75
N PHE A 105 2.17 -8.03 3.98
CA PHE A 105 1.12 -7.73 4.94
C PHE A 105 1.16 -6.25 5.38
N GLN A 106 2.34 -5.68 5.60
CA GLN A 106 2.46 -4.25 5.89
C GLN A 106 1.94 -3.39 4.73
N THR A 107 2.26 -3.75 3.48
CA THR A 107 1.70 -3.09 2.29
C THR A 107 0.18 -3.16 2.28
N ALA A 108 -0.40 -4.33 2.54
CA ALA A 108 -1.85 -4.50 2.59
C ALA A 108 -2.52 -3.58 3.63
N LEU A 109 -1.90 -3.39 4.80
CA LEU A 109 -2.39 -2.43 5.78
C LEU A 109 -2.30 -0.99 5.28
N TYR A 110 -1.21 -0.60 4.63
CA TYR A 110 -1.09 0.74 4.03
C TYR A 110 -2.10 0.97 2.91
N GLU A 111 -2.37 -0.03 2.08
CA GLU A 111 -3.40 0.01 1.04
C GLU A 111 -4.77 0.29 1.64
N LEU A 112 -5.18 -0.45 2.68
CA LEU A 112 -6.46 -0.21 3.35
C LEU A 112 -6.55 1.20 3.96
N VAL A 113 -5.49 1.67 4.61
CA VAL A 113 -5.47 3.04 5.14
C VAL A 113 -5.52 4.08 4.02
N SER A 114 -4.88 3.83 2.87
CA SER A 114 -4.84 4.73 1.71
C SER A 114 -6.20 4.97 1.05
N ILE A 115 -7.18 4.11 1.33
CA ILE A 115 -8.58 4.23 0.87
C ILE A 115 -9.56 4.44 2.05
N ASP A 116 -9.04 4.85 3.21
CA ASP A 116 -9.81 5.12 4.45
C ASP A 116 -10.56 3.91 5.04
N CYS A 117 -10.12 2.69 4.74
CA CYS A 117 -10.64 1.47 5.37
C CYS A 117 -9.92 1.21 6.70
N THR A 118 -10.14 2.06 7.70
CA THR A 118 -9.39 2.01 8.97
C THR A 118 -10.03 1.14 10.05
N ASP A 119 -11.28 0.71 9.88
CA ASP A 119 -12.03 -0.06 10.89
C ASP A 119 -11.66 -1.55 10.95
N ASN A 120 -10.59 -1.95 10.25
CA ASN A 120 -10.10 -3.31 10.25
C ASN A 120 -9.55 -3.72 11.63
N CYS A 121 -9.89 -4.92 12.11
CA CYS A 121 -9.47 -5.42 13.43
C CYS A 121 -7.95 -5.41 13.64
N TYR A 122 -7.14 -5.61 12.60
CA TYR A 122 -5.68 -5.51 12.71
C TYR A 122 -5.22 -4.08 12.92
N LEU A 123 -5.89 -3.10 12.33
CA LEU A 123 -5.55 -1.69 12.51
C LEU A 123 -5.96 -1.20 13.91
N GLN A 124 -7.00 -1.78 14.51
CA GLN A 124 -7.54 -1.35 15.80
C GLN A 124 -6.89 -2.04 17.01
N ASN A 125 -6.51 -3.31 16.90
CA ASN A 125 -6.19 -4.14 18.06
C ASN A 125 -4.71 -4.46 18.25
N ASN A 126 -3.80 -3.84 17.46
CA ASN A 126 -2.36 -4.07 17.61
C ASN A 126 -1.60 -2.80 18.02
N ASP A 127 -0.39 -2.99 18.56
CA ASP A 127 0.51 -1.90 18.94
C ASP A 127 1.60 -1.64 17.88
N SER A 128 1.29 -1.86 16.60
CA SER A 128 2.13 -1.39 15.51
C SER A 128 2.12 0.13 15.47
N ILE A 129 3.17 0.76 14.93
CA ILE A 129 3.22 2.22 14.82
C ILE A 129 2.06 2.74 13.96
N LEU A 130 1.72 2.08 12.85
CA LEU A 130 0.58 2.46 12.03
C LEU A 130 -0.73 2.46 12.83
N SER A 131 -0.99 1.42 13.61
CA SER A 131 -2.17 1.34 14.50
C SER A 131 -2.15 2.38 15.60
N CYS A 132 -1.00 2.63 16.22
CA CYS A 132 -0.86 3.67 17.25
C CYS A 132 -1.20 5.05 16.67
N MET A 133 -0.76 5.33 15.44
CA MET A 133 -1.04 6.57 14.74
C MET A 133 -2.51 6.68 14.30
N LEU A 134 -3.19 5.59 14.00
CA LEU A 134 -4.62 5.61 13.68
C LEU A 134 -5.52 5.77 14.92
N THR A 135 -5.08 5.22 16.05
CA THR A 135 -5.86 5.18 17.30
C THR A 135 -5.53 6.32 18.27
N GLY A 136 -4.65 7.26 17.89
CA GLY A 136 -4.28 8.39 18.74
C GLY A 136 -3.22 8.11 19.80
N LYS A 137 -2.63 6.92 19.84
CA LYS A 137 -1.57 6.53 20.80
C LYS A 137 -0.18 7.07 20.38
N LEU A 138 -0.06 8.38 20.17
CA LEU A 138 1.15 9.01 19.60
C LEU A 138 2.40 8.82 20.45
N GLU A 139 2.31 8.88 21.77
CA GLU A 139 3.45 8.65 22.68
C GLU A 139 4.00 7.21 22.59
N LEU A 140 3.12 6.23 22.35
CA LEU A 140 3.54 4.85 22.13
C LEU A 140 4.20 4.68 20.76
N ALA A 141 3.67 5.34 19.74
CA ALA A 141 4.29 5.37 18.41
C ALA A 141 5.69 5.98 18.46
N GLU A 142 5.86 7.12 19.15
CA GLU A 142 7.15 7.80 19.27
C GLU A 142 8.19 6.94 19.98
N ARG A 143 7.83 6.31 21.12
CA ARG A 143 8.72 5.38 21.84
C ARG A 143 9.14 4.18 20.98
N LYS A 144 8.23 3.63 20.17
CA LYS A 144 8.58 2.52 19.26
C LYS A 144 9.47 2.98 18.11
N LEU A 145 9.34 4.24 17.67
CA LEU A 145 10.17 4.82 16.61
C LEU A 145 11.58 5.16 17.10
N SER A 146 11.77 5.50 18.39
CA SER A 146 13.11 5.76 18.94
C SER A 146 14.03 4.56 18.88
N ASP A 147 13.49 3.34 18.98
CA ASP A 147 14.24 2.08 18.97
C ASP A 147 14.66 1.63 17.56
N ILE A 148 14.32 2.39 16.51
CA ILE A 148 14.58 2.03 15.12
C ILE A 148 15.77 2.82 14.60
N ASP A 149 16.86 2.12 14.29
CA ASP A 149 18.01 2.72 13.64
C ASP A 149 17.71 3.06 12.17
N ILE A 150 18.26 4.19 11.71
CA ILE A 150 18.18 4.62 10.32
C ILE A 150 19.42 4.11 9.60
N ASP A 151 19.23 3.27 8.58
CA ASP A 151 20.34 2.87 7.71
C ASP A 151 20.79 4.03 6.83
N LEU A 152 22.07 4.37 6.88
CA LEU A 152 22.68 5.41 6.03
C LEU A 152 22.73 5.02 4.55
N SER A 153 22.71 3.71 4.25
CA SER A 153 22.82 3.15 2.89
C SER A 153 21.74 2.10 2.68
N PRO A 154 20.61 2.45 2.04
CA PRO A 154 19.48 1.55 1.93
C PRO A 154 19.69 0.47 0.86
N GLN A 155 19.28 -0.78 1.14
CA GLN A 155 19.35 -1.88 0.17
C GLN A 155 18.32 -1.69 -0.94
N VAL A 156 18.69 -1.86 -2.21
CA VAL A 156 17.77 -1.66 -3.35
C VAL A 156 16.56 -2.61 -3.22
N GLY A 157 15.34 -2.09 -3.31
CA GLY A 157 14.10 -2.88 -3.26
C GLY A 157 13.42 -2.98 -1.88
N SER A 158 14.18 -2.97 -0.77
CA SER A 158 13.60 -3.09 0.58
C SER A 158 13.14 -1.74 1.17
N GLN A 159 13.49 -0.64 0.50
CA GLN A 159 13.40 0.73 1.01
C GLN A 159 12.00 1.31 1.16
N TYR A 160 11.01 0.57 0.67
CA TYR A 160 9.72 1.16 0.31
C TYR A 160 8.67 0.97 1.38
N VAL A 161 8.70 -0.14 2.11
CA VAL A 161 7.70 -0.44 3.16
C VAL A 161 8.35 -0.45 4.55
N GLU A 162 9.67 -0.61 4.61
CA GLU A 162 10.39 -0.67 5.87
C GLU A 162 10.30 0.63 6.66
N LEU A 163 9.94 0.46 7.93
CA LEU A 163 9.63 1.52 8.86
C LEU A 163 10.78 2.52 9.08
N LYS A 164 12.04 2.09 8.99
CA LYS A 164 13.22 2.98 9.09
C LYS A 164 13.21 4.09 8.03
N TYR A 165 12.66 3.84 6.85
CA TYR A 165 12.55 4.84 5.76
C TYR A 165 11.29 5.70 5.85
N LEU A 166 10.40 5.39 6.79
CA LEU A 166 9.19 6.15 7.10
C LEU A 166 9.32 6.91 8.43
N LYS A 167 10.35 6.62 9.22
CA LYS A 167 10.55 7.16 10.57
C LYS A 167 10.40 8.67 10.63
N ASN A 168 11.06 9.40 9.73
CA ASN A 168 11.00 10.86 9.71
C ASN A 168 9.59 11.39 9.38
N LEU A 169 8.85 10.70 8.51
CA LEU A 169 7.46 11.08 8.19
C LEU A 169 6.55 10.87 9.41
N TYR A 170 6.65 9.73 10.08
CA TYR A 170 5.91 9.48 11.32
C TYR A 170 6.23 10.52 12.40
N LEU A 171 7.52 10.82 12.62
CA LEU A 171 7.94 11.83 13.60
C LEU A 171 7.44 13.23 13.24
N ALA A 172 7.41 13.59 11.96
CA ALA A 172 6.86 14.86 11.51
C ALA A 172 5.36 14.97 11.83
N ILE A 173 4.59 13.89 11.65
CA ILE A 173 3.17 13.86 12.03
C ILE A 173 3.02 13.98 13.55
N ILE A 174 3.76 13.18 14.33
CA ILE A 174 3.70 13.18 15.80
C ILE A 174 4.01 14.58 16.37
N LYS A 175 5.00 15.27 15.79
CA LYS A 175 5.45 16.59 16.22
C LYS A 175 4.64 17.74 15.59
N ASN A 176 3.65 17.43 14.76
CA ASN A 176 2.88 18.42 14.01
C ASN A 176 3.75 19.37 13.15
N ASP A 177 4.81 18.83 12.54
CA ASP A 177 5.78 19.56 11.71
C ASP A 177 5.44 19.38 10.22
N GLU A 178 4.46 20.16 9.73
CA GLU A 178 4.02 20.15 8.33
C GLU A 178 5.16 20.44 7.31
N PRO A 179 6.07 21.41 7.55
CA PRO A 179 7.22 21.64 6.67
C PRO A 179 8.13 20.43 6.53
N THR A 180 8.50 19.78 7.63
CA THR A 180 9.32 18.55 7.58
C THR A 180 8.55 17.42 6.92
N PHE A 181 7.25 17.25 7.22
CA PHE A 181 6.41 16.22 6.60
C PHE A 181 6.45 16.30 5.07
N ASN A 182 6.18 17.47 4.50
CA ASN A 182 6.19 17.67 3.05
C ASN A 182 7.61 17.50 2.45
N ARG A 183 8.65 17.99 3.13
CA ARG A 183 10.04 17.84 2.68
C ARG A 183 10.46 16.37 2.59
N GLU A 184 10.13 15.57 3.60
CA GLU A 184 10.50 14.16 3.63
C GLU A 184 9.80 13.34 2.54
N ILE A 185 8.54 13.67 2.19
CA ILE A 185 7.85 13.06 1.04
C ILE A 185 8.63 13.31 -0.25
N ILE A 186 9.05 14.56 -0.49
CA ILE A 186 9.81 14.91 -1.69
C ILE A 186 11.18 14.24 -1.72
N ASN A 187 11.88 14.19 -0.58
CA ASN A 187 13.16 13.49 -0.47
C ASN A 187 13.03 12.01 -0.84
N ARG A 188 12.00 11.34 -0.31
CA ARG A 188 11.69 9.95 -0.59
C ARG A 188 11.42 9.70 -2.08
N ILE A 189 10.59 10.52 -2.72
CA ILE A 189 10.31 10.41 -4.17
C ILE A 189 11.58 10.61 -5.00
N LYS A 190 12.44 11.57 -4.62
CA LYS A 190 13.73 11.78 -5.30
C LYS A 190 14.65 10.57 -5.19
N ILE A 191 14.61 9.83 -4.08
CA ILE A 191 15.37 8.59 -3.91
C ILE A 191 14.83 7.51 -4.84
N TYR A 192 13.50 7.34 -4.91
CA TYR A 192 12.86 6.31 -5.74
C TYR A 192 13.20 6.45 -7.21
N ARG A 193 13.14 7.67 -7.73
CA ARG A 193 13.40 7.96 -9.14
C ARG A 193 14.87 7.73 -9.54
N LYS A 194 15.77 7.53 -8.57
CA LYS A 194 17.17 7.14 -8.82
C LYS A 194 17.37 5.62 -8.84
N ASN A 195 16.42 4.84 -8.32
CA ASN A 195 16.57 3.39 -8.26
C ASN A 195 16.41 2.76 -9.66
N PRO A 196 17.05 1.59 -9.91
CA PRO A 196 16.93 0.87 -11.17
C PRO A 196 15.47 0.52 -11.48
N TYR A 197 15.12 0.48 -12.76
CA TYR A 197 13.74 0.27 -13.22
C TYR A 197 13.07 -0.99 -12.67
N THR A 198 13.83 -2.05 -12.42
CA THR A 198 13.36 -3.30 -11.80
C THR A 198 12.85 -3.13 -10.37
N HIS A 199 12.99 -1.95 -9.79
CA HIS A 199 12.59 -1.61 -8.42
C HIS A 199 11.83 -0.27 -8.35
N ALA A 200 11.19 0.16 -9.45
CA ALA A 200 10.47 1.43 -9.50
C ALA A 200 9.20 1.39 -8.63
N VAL A 201 8.95 2.46 -7.87
CA VAL A 201 7.70 2.65 -7.11
C VAL A 201 6.71 3.38 -8.01
N ILE A 202 5.59 2.72 -8.34
CA ILE A 202 4.53 3.29 -9.18
C ILE A 202 3.48 4.02 -8.33
N ILE A 203 3.05 3.40 -7.22
CA ILE A 203 2.16 3.99 -6.21
C ILE A 203 2.82 3.81 -4.83
N ASP A 204 3.05 4.90 -4.10
CA ASP A 204 3.60 4.87 -2.73
C ASP A 204 2.48 4.78 -1.69
N PHE A 205 1.89 3.59 -1.54
CA PHE A 205 0.84 3.31 -0.56
C PHE A 205 1.21 3.70 0.88
N PRO A 206 2.44 3.45 1.38
CA PRO A 206 2.87 3.95 2.68
C PRO A 206 2.72 5.47 2.83
N VAL A 207 3.18 6.26 1.86
CA VAL A 207 3.04 7.72 1.93
C VAL A 207 1.58 8.15 1.81
N LEU A 208 0.77 7.53 0.94
CA LEU A 208 -0.67 7.81 0.85
C LEU A 208 -1.38 7.59 2.20
N ALA A 209 -1.10 6.47 2.85
CA ALA A 209 -1.63 6.18 4.18
C ALA A 209 -1.19 7.24 5.21
N LEU A 210 0.08 7.64 5.19
CA LEU A 210 0.59 8.69 6.07
C LEU A 210 0.02 10.07 5.77
N ILE A 211 -0.27 10.41 4.52
CA ILE A 211 -0.98 11.66 4.17
C ILE A 211 -2.38 11.65 4.79
N ARG A 212 -3.10 10.53 4.72
CA ARG A 212 -4.43 10.41 5.35
C ARG A 212 -4.36 10.54 6.86
N ILE A 213 -3.38 9.91 7.49
CA ILE A 213 -3.16 10.05 8.94
C ILE A 213 -2.78 11.48 9.29
N ALA A 214 -1.84 12.10 8.57
CA ALA A 214 -1.39 13.48 8.77
C ALA A 214 -2.57 14.45 8.72
N LYS A 215 -3.50 14.24 7.78
CA LYS A 215 -4.74 15.01 7.66
C LYS A 215 -5.64 14.92 8.90
N LYS A 216 -5.75 13.73 9.53
CA LYS A 216 -6.48 13.56 10.80
C LYS A 216 -5.88 14.40 11.93
N TYR A 217 -4.59 14.71 11.84
CA TYR A 217 -3.85 15.55 12.79
C TYR A 217 -3.71 17.03 12.36
N GLY A 218 -4.36 17.43 11.26
CA GLY A 218 -4.37 18.82 10.80
C GLY A 218 -3.20 19.23 9.91
N LEU A 219 -2.34 18.30 9.51
CA LEU A 219 -1.26 18.56 8.55
C LEU A 219 -1.79 18.43 7.12
N ASN A 220 -1.34 19.33 6.24
CA ASN A 220 -1.70 19.36 4.84
C ASN A 220 -0.55 18.87 3.95
N TYR A 221 -0.90 17.99 3.02
CA TYR A 221 -0.03 17.63 1.91
C TYR A 221 -0.16 18.66 0.79
N GLN A 222 0.97 19.21 0.33
CA GLN A 222 1.00 20.36 -0.58
C GLN A 222 1.55 20.04 -1.98
N ASN A 223 2.01 18.82 -2.21
CA ASN A 223 2.70 18.45 -3.44
C ASN A 223 1.75 17.75 -4.43
N ASN A 224 2.16 17.65 -5.69
CA ASN A 224 1.46 16.85 -6.68
C ASN A 224 2.49 16.06 -7.49
N VAL A 225 2.51 14.74 -7.29
CA VAL A 225 3.54 13.84 -7.82
C VAL A 225 2.89 12.55 -8.29
N ALA A 226 3.46 11.95 -9.35
CA ALA A 226 2.86 10.79 -10.00
C ALA A 226 2.80 9.54 -9.12
N GLU A 227 3.66 9.41 -8.11
CA GLU A 227 3.68 8.28 -7.19
C GLU A 227 2.56 8.35 -6.13
N ILE A 228 1.82 9.47 -6.08
CA ILE A 228 0.75 9.74 -5.12
C ILE A 228 -0.51 10.08 -5.93
N PRO A 229 -1.31 9.08 -6.34
CA PRO A 229 -2.50 9.28 -7.15
C PRO A 229 -3.52 10.18 -6.44
N SER A 230 -3.94 11.26 -7.11
CA SER A 230 -4.93 12.21 -6.56
C SER A 230 -6.28 11.55 -6.30
N ILE A 231 -6.66 10.53 -7.08
CA ILE A 231 -7.89 9.76 -6.86
C ILE A 231 -7.89 9.07 -5.48
N LEU A 232 -6.73 8.64 -5.00
CA LEU A 232 -6.55 8.02 -3.68
C LEU A 232 -6.43 9.05 -2.54
N LEU A 233 -6.30 10.34 -2.84
CA LEU A 233 -6.33 11.43 -1.86
C LEU A 233 -7.72 12.08 -1.71
N ASN A 234 -8.69 11.65 -2.52
CA ASN A 234 -10.03 12.20 -2.46
C ASN A 234 -10.72 11.83 -1.14
N ASP A 235 -11.39 12.80 -0.51
CA ASP A 235 -12.16 12.60 0.72
C ASP A 235 -13.48 11.87 0.48
N LYS A 236 -13.89 11.75 -0.79
CA LYS A 236 -15.16 11.11 -1.19
C LYS A 236 -15.01 9.64 -1.55
N ILE A 237 -13.88 9.01 -1.23
CA ILE A 237 -13.73 7.57 -1.45
C ILE A 237 -14.78 6.85 -0.60
N THR A 238 -15.73 6.21 -1.27
CA THR A 238 -16.77 5.42 -0.60
C THR A 238 -16.54 3.96 -0.97
N ILE A 239 -15.97 3.21 -0.03
CA ILE A 239 -15.92 1.75 -0.11
C ILE A 239 -17.27 1.23 0.40
N GLN A 240 -17.85 0.27 -0.31
CA GLN A 240 -19.05 -0.44 0.12
C GLN A 240 -18.68 -1.90 0.42
N PRO A 241 -18.22 -2.23 1.65
CA PRO A 241 -17.69 -3.55 1.98
C PRO A 241 -18.68 -4.69 1.72
N GLU A 242 -19.98 -4.42 1.91
CA GLU A 242 -21.08 -5.34 1.62
C GLU A 242 -21.12 -5.79 0.15
N ARG A 243 -20.73 -4.90 -0.78
CA ARG A 243 -20.71 -5.17 -2.23
C ARG A 243 -19.36 -5.69 -2.70
N LEU A 244 -18.28 -5.25 -2.06
CA LEU A 244 -16.90 -5.59 -2.42
C LEU A 244 -16.42 -6.80 -1.60
N LYS A 245 -17.10 -7.94 -1.71
CA LYS A 245 -16.66 -9.16 -1.01
C LYS A 245 -15.69 -9.95 -1.87
N LEU A 246 -14.57 -10.34 -1.27
CA LEU A 246 -13.66 -11.29 -1.90
C LEU A 246 -14.32 -12.69 -1.95
N PRO A 247 -14.15 -13.46 -3.04
CA PRO A 247 -14.62 -14.83 -3.09
C PRO A 247 -14.08 -15.64 -1.90
N PHE A 248 -14.95 -16.50 -1.34
CA PHE A 248 -14.65 -17.35 -0.18
C PHE A 248 -14.31 -16.64 1.13
N SER A 249 -14.41 -15.30 1.20
CA SER A 249 -14.13 -14.55 2.44
C SER A 249 -15.02 -14.96 3.62
N ASP A 250 -16.29 -15.30 3.37
CA ASP A 250 -17.23 -15.78 4.40
C ASP A 250 -16.83 -17.16 4.98
N LYS A 251 -16.01 -17.95 4.26
CA LYS A 251 -15.54 -19.27 4.72
C LYS A 251 -14.36 -19.19 5.69
N ILE A 252 -13.82 -18.00 5.92
CA ILE A 252 -12.68 -17.82 6.84
C ILE A 252 -13.15 -17.79 8.28
N SER A 253 -14.38 -17.33 8.54
CA SER A 253 -14.97 -17.25 9.88
C SER A 253 -15.08 -18.60 10.60
N THR A 254 -14.87 -19.71 9.88
CA THR A 254 -14.91 -21.08 10.41
C THR A 254 -13.55 -21.63 10.83
N TYR A 255 -12.47 -20.85 10.67
CA TYR A 255 -11.09 -21.18 11.06
C TYR A 255 -10.58 -20.18 12.10
#